data_AF-A0A172TVA8-F1
#
_entry.id   AF-A0A172TVA8-F1
#
_cell.length_a   1.000
_cell.length_b   1.000
_cell.length_c   1.000
_cell.angle_alpha   90.00
_cell.angle_beta   90.00
_cell.angle_gamma   90.00
#
_symmetry.space_group_name_H-M   'P 1'
#
loop_
_entity.id
_entity.type
_entity.pdbx_description
1 polymer ?
#
loop_
_entity_poly.entity_id
_entity_poly.type
_entity_poly.pdbx_seq_one_letter_code
_entity_poly.pdbx_strand_id
1 'polypeptide(L)'
;MDLKKEEFWNCIVGAETFATYCTKVVPMLTLKDEVPDEVQKSFAIIRKLLIHAYYEYDFLDPAMAKALTTFEMALKVKYKEIGETRRHHNLQSLMYWFNDNGFFEFDRKGLLDALRSMRNNFSHPEKHFGGGFGIMNIFDHCVGMINDLYEDRELRNARVQKRKEINASLKEIVGNGGFVIFGEIKYIIYSAEVLFIDNVNTPSTYHFFYKTIFKLETDSGKDDSLPFATLLEATNVKMDVSKKTIIFERNGGNVLFQAIDDPVNLQRFEKWKDAFDKSNKDQFKDIEVHSQLDKQWARLRNNVHFRNSLSTINPKMIN
;
A
#
# COMPACT_ATOMS: atom_id res chain seq x y z
N MET A 1 -30.91 11.70 21.58
CA MET A 1 -29.70 11.17 22.23
C MET A 1 -28.53 11.69 21.41
N ASP A 2 -27.64 12.46 22.02
CA ASP A 2 -26.50 13.05 21.31
C ASP A 2 -25.39 12.01 21.20
N LEU A 3 -25.05 11.61 19.97
CA LEU A 3 -23.97 10.67 19.71
C LEU A 3 -22.62 11.35 20.01
N LYS A 4 -21.80 10.74 20.86
CA LYS A 4 -20.47 11.24 21.24
C LYS A 4 -19.38 10.36 20.66
N LYS A 5 -18.26 10.97 20.26
CA LYS A 5 -17.06 10.25 19.86
C LYS A 5 -16.62 9.36 21.02
N GLU A 6 -16.27 8.12 20.72
CA GLU A 6 -15.71 7.22 21.71
C GLU A 6 -14.27 7.58 22.09
N GLU A 7 -13.91 7.34 23.36
CA GLU A 7 -12.61 7.69 23.92
C GLU A 7 -11.44 7.00 23.21
N PHE A 8 -11.63 5.77 22.72
CA PHE A 8 -10.63 5.02 21.97
C PHE A 8 -10.02 5.86 20.83
N TRP A 9 -10.84 6.63 20.11
CA TRP A 9 -10.39 7.42 18.97
C TRP A 9 -9.49 8.62 19.34
N ASN A 10 -9.36 8.96 20.63
CA ASN A 10 -8.45 10.02 21.07
C ASN A 10 -6.96 9.67 20.86
N CYS A 11 -6.62 8.38 20.74
CA CYS A 11 -5.23 7.95 20.49
C CYS A 11 -4.89 7.81 19.00
N ILE A 12 -5.84 8.06 18.09
CA ILE A 12 -5.68 7.86 16.65
C ILE A 12 -5.62 9.21 15.93
N VAL A 13 -4.47 9.49 15.31
CA VAL A 13 -4.29 10.68 14.45
C VAL A 13 -5.26 10.59 13.26
N GLY A 14 -5.98 11.68 13.01
CA GLY A 14 -7.01 11.76 11.99
C GLY A 14 -8.41 11.35 12.46
N ALA A 15 -8.60 11.02 13.74
CA ALA A 15 -9.91 10.72 14.34
C ALA A 15 -10.41 11.82 15.29
N GLU A 16 -9.89 13.05 15.15
CA GLU A 16 -10.22 14.16 16.05
C GLU A 16 -11.68 14.59 15.93
N THR A 17 -12.19 14.56 14.69
CA THR A 17 -13.56 14.92 14.31
C THR A 17 -14.17 13.80 13.46
N PHE A 18 -15.50 13.75 13.37
CA PHE A 18 -16.19 12.77 12.52
C PHE A 18 -15.79 12.89 11.04
N ALA A 19 -15.63 14.13 10.55
CA ALA A 19 -15.22 14.39 9.18
C ALA A 19 -13.78 13.92 8.91
N THR A 20 -12.84 14.19 9.83
CA THR A 20 -11.46 13.71 9.70
C THR A 20 -11.41 12.19 9.81
N TYR A 21 -12.18 11.58 10.71
CA TYR A 21 -12.28 10.13 10.85
C TYR A 21 -12.74 9.46 9.55
N CYS A 22 -13.84 9.94 8.95
CA CYS A 22 -14.39 9.37 7.73
C CYS A 22 -13.44 9.47 6.52
N THR A 23 -12.55 10.46 6.51
CA THR A 23 -11.64 10.72 5.38
C THR A 23 -10.25 10.11 5.57
N LYS A 24 -9.75 10.07 6.82
CA LYS A 24 -8.38 9.63 7.13
C LYS A 24 -8.31 8.23 7.71
N VAL A 25 -9.31 7.83 8.50
CA VAL A 25 -9.31 6.56 9.24
C VAL A 25 -10.12 5.48 8.53
N VAL A 26 -11.33 5.79 8.07
CA VAL A 26 -12.16 4.80 7.36
C VAL A 26 -11.51 4.44 6.02
N PRO A 27 -11.19 3.16 5.77
CA PRO A 27 -10.58 2.73 4.50
C PRO A 27 -11.52 2.98 3.32
N MET A 28 -10.92 3.20 2.16
CA MET A 28 -11.67 3.39 0.93
C MET A 28 -12.07 2.03 0.36
N LEU A 29 -13.34 1.66 0.56
CA LEU A 29 -13.88 0.36 0.17
C LEU A 29 -14.44 0.34 -1.24
N THR A 30 -13.66 0.84 -2.20
CA THR A 30 -14.08 0.90 -3.61
C THR A 30 -13.75 -0.40 -4.33
N LEU A 31 -14.78 -1.03 -4.85
CA LEU A 31 -14.68 -2.22 -5.69
C LEU A 31 -14.82 -1.82 -7.16
N LYS A 32 -14.26 -2.64 -8.06
CA LYS A 32 -14.46 -2.46 -9.51
C LYS A 32 -15.90 -2.73 -9.93
N ASP A 33 -16.29 -2.15 -11.06
CA ASP A 33 -17.64 -2.27 -11.60
C ASP A 33 -17.98 -3.72 -12.02
N GLU A 34 -16.99 -4.51 -12.41
CA GLU A 34 -17.18 -5.93 -12.76
C GLU A 34 -17.40 -6.84 -11.55
N VAL A 35 -17.18 -6.34 -10.33
CA VAL A 35 -17.44 -7.10 -9.12
C VAL A 35 -18.97 -7.25 -8.95
N PRO A 36 -19.50 -8.44 -8.65
CA PRO A 36 -20.94 -8.67 -8.52
C PRO A 36 -21.62 -7.69 -7.54
N ASP A 37 -22.79 -7.18 -7.93
CA ASP A 37 -23.60 -6.23 -7.16
C ASP A 37 -23.78 -6.60 -5.68
N GLU A 38 -23.95 -7.89 -5.38
CA GLU A 38 -24.15 -8.39 -4.03
C GLU A 38 -22.92 -8.15 -3.14
N VAL A 39 -21.72 -8.33 -3.71
CA VAL A 39 -20.44 -8.05 -3.06
C VAL A 39 -20.31 -6.54 -2.84
N GLN A 40 -20.60 -5.73 -3.86
CA GLN A 40 -20.56 -4.26 -3.77
C GLN A 40 -21.51 -3.72 -2.68
N LYS A 41 -22.77 -4.17 -2.69
CA LYS A 41 -23.78 -3.82 -1.67
C LYS A 41 -23.34 -4.22 -0.26
N SER A 42 -22.70 -5.37 -0.12
CA SER A 42 -22.16 -5.81 1.18
C SER A 42 -21.04 -4.89 1.68
N PHE A 43 -20.13 -4.45 0.81
CA PHE A 43 -19.08 -3.47 1.15
C PHE A 43 -19.62 -2.07 1.45
N ALA A 44 -20.72 -1.65 0.80
CA ALA A 44 -21.41 -0.43 1.19
C ALA A 44 -21.96 -0.50 2.63
N ILE A 45 -22.44 -1.65 3.08
CA ILE A 45 -22.87 -1.88 4.47
C ILE A 45 -21.65 -1.88 5.41
N ILE A 46 -20.57 -2.57 5.05
CA ILE A 46 -19.32 -2.58 5.84
C ILE A 46 -18.82 -1.15 6.05
N ARG A 47 -18.81 -0.31 5.01
CA ARG A 47 -18.44 1.10 5.12
C ARG A 47 -19.31 1.85 6.13
N LYS A 48 -20.62 1.60 6.14
CA LYS A 48 -21.53 2.23 7.12
C LYS A 48 -21.18 1.79 8.54
N LEU A 49 -20.91 0.51 8.76
CA LEU A 49 -20.48 0.01 10.08
C LEU A 49 -19.19 0.69 10.53
N LEU A 50 -18.19 0.80 9.65
CA LEU A 50 -16.95 1.50 9.95
C LEU A 50 -17.18 2.98 10.27
N ILE A 51 -18.07 3.67 9.57
CA ILE A 51 -18.41 5.06 9.89
C ILE A 51 -19.03 5.18 11.29
N HIS A 52 -19.93 4.25 11.64
CA HIS A 52 -20.58 4.25 12.97
C HIS A 52 -19.62 3.83 14.08
N ALA A 53 -18.52 3.16 13.75
CA ALA A 53 -17.48 2.82 14.73
C ALA A 53 -16.83 4.04 15.39
N TYR A 54 -16.98 5.24 14.82
CA TYR A 54 -16.59 6.50 15.46
C TYR A 54 -17.34 6.75 16.80
N TYR A 55 -18.58 6.28 16.89
CA TYR A 55 -19.46 6.46 18.04
C TYR A 55 -19.55 5.21 18.91
N GLU A 56 -19.34 4.03 18.33
CA GLU A 56 -19.43 2.72 19.00
C GLU A 56 -18.45 1.74 18.34
N TYR A 57 -17.27 1.61 18.93
CA TYR A 57 -16.12 0.84 18.46
C TYR A 57 -16.47 -0.63 18.25
N ASP A 58 -17.44 -1.14 19.00
CA ASP A 58 -17.97 -2.49 18.83
C ASP A 58 -18.52 -2.75 17.41
N PHE A 59 -18.79 -1.71 16.59
CA PHE A 59 -19.12 -1.90 15.17
C PHE A 59 -17.94 -2.36 14.29
N LEU A 60 -16.70 -2.32 14.75
CA LEU A 60 -15.55 -2.82 13.98
C LEU A 60 -15.60 -4.35 13.81
N ASP A 61 -15.98 -5.08 14.86
CA ASP A 61 -16.10 -6.54 14.84
C ASP A 61 -17.11 -7.05 13.81
N PRO A 62 -18.39 -6.61 13.80
CA PRO A 62 -19.35 -7.00 12.78
C PRO A 62 -18.95 -6.49 11.38
N ALA A 63 -18.29 -5.33 11.27
CA ALA A 63 -17.77 -4.87 9.99
C ALA A 63 -16.74 -5.85 9.42
N MET A 64 -15.79 -6.29 10.25
CA MET A 64 -14.72 -7.20 9.87
C MET A 64 -15.22 -8.62 9.58
N ALA A 65 -16.09 -9.17 10.44
CA ALA A 65 -16.74 -10.45 10.19
C ALA A 65 -17.48 -10.45 8.85
N LYS A 66 -18.19 -9.36 8.55
CA LYS A 66 -18.88 -9.17 7.27
C LYS A 66 -17.91 -9.01 6.10
N ALA A 67 -16.80 -8.30 6.26
CA ALA A 67 -15.77 -8.14 5.22
C ALA A 67 -15.13 -9.48 4.84
N LEU A 68 -14.72 -10.28 5.82
CA LEU A 68 -14.11 -11.59 5.61
C LEU A 68 -15.10 -12.58 4.96
N THR A 69 -16.36 -12.58 5.39
CA THR A 69 -17.41 -13.40 4.79
C THR A 69 -17.72 -12.98 3.35
N THR A 70 -17.75 -11.66 3.09
CA THR A 70 -17.99 -11.10 1.76
C THR A 70 -16.82 -11.40 0.82
N PHE A 71 -15.59 -11.38 1.32
CA PHE A 71 -14.40 -11.80 0.58
C PHE A 71 -14.49 -13.28 0.18
N GLU A 72 -14.82 -14.18 1.11
CA GLU A 72 -15.06 -15.60 0.80
C GLU A 72 -16.16 -15.79 -0.26
N MET A 73 -17.25 -15.01 -0.17
CA MET A 73 -18.33 -15.02 -1.17
C MET A 73 -17.80 -14.61 -2.55
N ALA A 74 -17.04 -13.52 -2.64
CA ALA A 74 -16.46 -13.05 -3.91
C ALA A 74 -15.54 -14.10 -4.56
N LEU A 75 -14.73 -14.81 -3.76
CA LEU A 75 -13.90 -15.92 -4.25
C LEU A 75 -14.76 -17.04 -4.84
N LYS A 76 -15.81 -17.46 -4.13
CA LYS A 76 -16.72 -18.53 -4.59
C LYS A 76 -17.47 -18.15 -5.85
N VAL A 77 -17.92 -16.90 -5.96
CA VAL A 77 -18.59 -16.39 -7.16
C VAL A 77 -17.61 -16.40 -8.32
N LYS A 78 -16.43 -15.79 -8.16
CA LYS A 78 -15.42 -15.76 -9.22
C LYS A 78 -15.03 -17.16 -9.69
N TYR A 79 -14.85 -18.10 -8.75
CA TYR A 79 -14.47 -19.48 -9.05
C TYR A 79 -15.49 -20.18 -9.95
N LYS A 80 -16.78 -19.90 -9.75
CA LYS A 80 -17.85 -20.41 -10.62
C LYS A 80 -17.86 -19.74 -11.98
N GLU A 81 -17.67 -18.41 -12.03
CA GLU A 81 -17.66 -17.63 -13.29
C GLU A 81 -16.60 -18.11 -14.27
N ILE A 82 -15.42 -18.50 -13.78
CA ILE A 82 -14.32 -19.01 -14.61
C ILE A 82 -14.50 -20.48 -15.01
N GLY A 83 -15.62 -21.12 -14.64
CA GLY A 83 -15.95 -22.49 -15.05
C GLY A 83 -15.20 -23.59 -14.31
N GLU A 84 -14.53 -23.28 -13.20
CA GLU A 84 -13.83 -24.28 -12.40
C GLU A 84 -14.83 -25.14 -11.58
N THR A 85 -14.61 -26.45 -11.61
CA THR A 85 -15.53 -27.44 -11.02
C THR A 85 -14.92 -28.22 -9.88
N ARG A 86 -13.61 -28.06 -9.60
CA ARG A 86 -12.95 -28.77 -8.51
C ARG A 86 -13.54 -28.30 -7.19
N ARG A 87 -13.85 -29.26 -6.31
CA ARG A 87 -14.34 -28.95 -4.98
C ARG A 87 -13.18 -28.51 -4.11
N HIS A 88 -13.25 -27.28 -3.62
CA HIS A 88 -12.40 -26.79 -2.56
C HIS A 88 -13.10 -27.01 -1.21
N HIS A 89 -12.51 -27.85 -0.36
CA HIS A 89 -13.13 -28.27 0.91
C HIS A 89 -13.16 -27.15 1.95
N ASN A 90 -12.30 -26.13 1.82
CA ASN A 90 -12.22 -25.01 2.76
C ASN A 90 -11.73 -23.72 2.08
N LEU A 91 -11.92 -22.59 2.76
CA LEU A 91 -11.49 -21.26 2.29
C LEU A 91 -9.98 -21.20 1.98
N GLN A 92 -9.14 -21.88 2.77
CA GLN A 92 -7.69 -21.90 2.56
C GLN A 92 -7.32 -22.45 1.19
N SER A 93 -7.87 -23.62 0.85
CA SER A 93 -7.60 -24.27 -0.43
C SER A 93 -8.08 -23.43 -1.63
N LEU A 94 -9.16 -22.67 -1.47
CA LEU A 94 -9.66 -21.76 -2.50
C LEU A 94 -8.74 -20.54 -2.65
N MET A 95 -8.32 -19.92 -1.54
CA MET A 95 -7.39 -18.79 -1.58
C MET A 95 -6.04 -19.17 -2.19
N TYR A 96 -5.48 -20.32 -1.82
CA TYR A 96 -4.22 -20.80 -2.39
C TYR A 96 -4.38 -21.11 -3.88
N TRP A 97 -5.51 -21.69 -4.29
CA TRP A 97 -5.78 -21.90 -5.71
C TRP A 97 -5.74 -20.57 -6.49
N PHE A 98 -6.42 -19.53 -6.01
CA PHE A 98 -6.37 -18.21 -6.66
C PHE A 98 -4.95 -17.62 -6.68
N ASN A 99 -4.21 -17.73 -5.57
CA ASN A 99 -2.82 -17.28 -5.48
C ASN A 99 -1.92 -17.99 -6.51
N ASP A 100 -1.94 -19.32 -6.52
CA ASP A 100 -1.09 -20.15 -7.36
C ASP A 100 -1.43 -20.01 -8.85
N ASN A 101 -2.67 -19.60 -9.16
CA ASN A 101 -3.10 -19.27 -10.52
C ASN A 101 -2.95 -17.78 -10.87
N GLY A 102 -2.22 -16.97 -10.08
CA GLY A 102 -1.93 -15.57 -10.43
C GLY A 102 -3.16 -14.65 -10.42
N PHE A 103 -4.21 -15.02 -9.69
CA PHE A 103 -5.37 -14.16 -9.48
C PHE A 103 -5.15 -13.11 -8.38
N PHE A 104 -4.04 -13.18 -7.65
CA PHE A 104 -3.64 -12.14 -6.70
C PHE A 104 -2.30 -11.54 -7.12
N GLU A 105 -2.12 -10.24 -6.87
CA GLU A 105 -0.85 -9.56 -7.15
C GLU A 105 0.28 -9.97 -6.21
N PHE A 106 -0.06 -10.51 -5.02
CA PHE A 106 0.89 -10.84 -3.97
C PHE A 106 0.90 -12.32 -3.65
N ASP A 107 2.09 -12.94 -3.74
CA ASP A 107 2.36 -14.21 -3.09
C ASP A 107 2.71 -13.95 -1.61
N ARG A 108 1.69 -13.74 -0.79
CA ARG A 108 1.84 -13.61 0.68
C ARG A 108 1.01 -14.68 1.37
N LYS A 109 1.50 -15.93 1.34
CA LYS A 109 0.89 -17.04 2.08
C LYS A 109 0.58 -16.68 3.54
N GLY A 110 1.47 -15.95 4.20
CA GLY A 110 1.24 -15.45 5.57
C GLY A 110 0.04 -14.51 5.71
N LEU A 111 -0.24 -13.66 4.72
CA LEU A 111 -1.46 -12.83 4.71
C LEU A 111 -2.71 -13.69 4.52
N LEU A 112 -2.68 -14.67 3.60
CA LEU A 112 -3.80 -15.59 3.38
C LEU A 112 -4.11 -16.41 4.65
N ASP A 113 -3.07 -16.86 5.34
CA ASP A 113 -3.20 -17.57 6.60
C ASP A 113 -3.76 -16.69 7.71
N ALA A 114 -3.33 -15.43 7.78
CA ALA A 114 -3.88 -14.44 8.71
C ALA A 114 -5.37 -14.20 8.44
N LEU A 115 -5.76 -13.95 7.19
CA LEU A 115 -7.17 -13.74 6.80
C LEU A 115 -8.04 -14.96 7.15
N ARG A 116 -7.55 -16.17 6.86
CA ARG A 116 -8.21 -17.42 7.26
C ARG A 116 -8.38 -17.51 8.77
N SER A 117 -7.30 -17.28 9.52
CA SER A 117 -7.32 -17.37 10.98
C SER A 117 -8.32 -16.39 11.58
N MET A 118 -8.33 -15.15 11.09
CA MET A 118 -9.29 -14.13 11.53
C MET A 118 -10.72 -14.55 11.19
N ARG A 119 -10.99 -15.00 9.95
CA ARG A 119 -12.32 -15.48 9.55
C ARG A 119 -12.82 -16.60 10.46
N ASN A 120 -11.95 -17.56 10.76
CA ASN A 120 -12.30 -18.68 11.64
C ASN A 120 -12.61 -18.20 13.07
N ASN A 121 -11.80 -17.29 13.61
CA ASN A 121 -12.01 -16.72 14.95
C ASN A 121 -13.35 -15.96 15.04
N PHE A 122 -13.72 -15.18 14.02
CA PHE A 122 -15.02 -14.50 13.98
C PHE A 122 -16.21 -15.44 13.81
N SER A 123 -16.00 -16.60 13.18
CA SER A 123 -17.04 -17.63 13.03
C SER A 123 -17.24 -18.44 14.31
N HIS A 124 -16.21 -18.53 15.14
CA HIS A 124 -16.17 -19.32 16.38
C HIS A 124 -15.49 -18.52 17.50
N PRO A 125 -16.13 -17.45 18.01
CA PRO A 125 -15.52 -16.59 19.01
C PRO A 125 -15.39 -17.34 20.34
N GLU A 126 -14.16 -17.73 20.69
CA GLU A 126 -13.86 -18.24 22.04
C GLU A 126 -13.66 -17.09 23.05
N LYS A 127 -13.32 -15.89 22.56
CA LYS A 127 -13.05 -14.67 23.34
C LYS A 127 -13.48 -13.42 22.55
N HIS A 128 -13.75 -12.33 23.26
CA HIS A 128 -13.92 -11.00 22.65
C HIS A 128 -12.65 -10.59 21.89
N PHE A 129 -12.80 -10.09 20.67
CA PHE A 129 -11.67 -9.76 19.81
C PHE A 129 -11.22 -8.30 20.02
N GLY A 130 -10.16 -8.12 20.80
CA GLY A 130 -9.54 -6.80 21.03
C GLY A 130 -8.51 -6.41 19.95
N GLY A 131 -8.85 -6.53 18.65
CA GLY A 131 -7.88 -6.38 17.56
C GLY A 131 -7.24 -4.99 17.41
N GLY A 132 -7.81 -3.97 18.05
CA GLY A 132 -7.30 -2.60 18.00
C GLY A 132 -7.32 -1.99 16.58
N PHE A 133 -6.66 -0.84 16.42
CA PHE A 133 -6.59 -0.13 15.14
C PHE A 133 -5.88 -0.90 14.01
N GLY A 134 -5.04 -1.89 14.35
CA GLY A 134 -4.31 -2.70 13.37
C GLY A 134 -5.22 -3.48 12.42
N ILE A 135 -6.48 -3.70 12.79
CA ILE A 135 -7.48 -4.42 11.99
C ILE A 135 -7.92 -3.65 10.74
N MET A 136 -7.71 -2.33 10.68
CA MET A 136 -8.21 -1.52 9.57
C MET A 136 -7.59 -1.92 8.23
N ASN A 137 -6.36 -2.43 8.23
CA ASN A 137 -5.69 -2.92 7.03
C ASN A 137 -6.36 -4.15 6.41
N ILE A 138 -7.13 -4.92 7.19
CA ILE A 138 -7.84 -6.11 6.71
C ILE A 138 -8.86 -5.72 5.63
N PHE A 139 -9.54 -4.59 5.80
CA PHE A 139 -10.52 -4.13 4.83
C PHE A 139 -9.85 -3.78 3.49
N ASP A 140 -8.70 -3.09 3.53
CA ASP A 140 -7.91 -2.78 2.34
C ASP A 140 -7.42 -4.06 1.65
N HIS A 141 -6.99 -5.07 2.42
CA HIS A 141 -6.59 -6.38 1.87
C HIS A 141 -7.76 -7.10 1.22
N CYS A 142 -8.92 -7.19 1.86
CA CYS A 142 -10.11 -7.79 1.28
C CYS A 142 -10.52 -7.09 -0.03
N VAL A 143 -10.61 -5.76 -0.03
CA VAL A 143 -10.97 -4.98 -1.23
C VAL A 143 -9.95 -5.17 -2.34
N GLY A 144 -8.65 -5.04 -2.04
CA GLY A 144 -7.59 -5.19 -3.02
C GLY A 144 -7.56 -6.59 -3.64
N MET A 145 -7.75 -7.64 -2.83
CA MET A 145 -7.80 -9.01 -3.33
C MET A 145 -9.07 -9.29 -4.13
N ILE A 146 -10.23 -8.71 -3.77
CA ILE A 146 -11.43 -8.83 -4.60
C ILE A 146 -11.22 -8.12 -5.93
N ASN A 147 -10.68 -6.91 -5.93
CA ASN A 147 -10.37 -6.19 -7.17
C ASN A 147 -9.39 -6.96 -8.06
N ASP A 148 -8.48 -7.72 -7.46
CA ASP A 148 -7.60 -8.60 -8.22
C ASP A 148 -8.35 -9.73 -8.95
N LEU A 149 -9.39 -10.31 -8.34
CA LEU A 149 -10.18 -11.36 -8.99
C LEU A 149 -10.77 -10.92 -10.34
N TYR A 150 -10.99 -9.60 -10.51
CA TYR A 150 -11.62 -9.01 -11.69
C TYR A 150 -10.65 -8.11 -12.48
N GLU A 151 -9.34 -8.24 -12.30
CA GLU A 151 -8.37 -7.61 -13.20
C GLU A 151 -7.93 -8.56 -14.30
N ASP A 152 -7.45 -7.98 -15.39
CA ASP A 152 -6.66 -8.68 -16.38
C ASP A 152 -5.39 -9.28 -15.76
N ARG A 153 -5.24 -10.59 -15.93
CA ARG A 153 -4.13 -11.37 -15.35
C ARG A 153 -2.80 -11.07 -16.03
N GLU A 154 -2.80 -10.82 -17.33
CA GLU A 154 -1.58 -10.53 -18.09
C GLU A 154 -1.03 -9.16 -17.68
N LEU A 155 -1.90 -8.14 -17.59
CA LEU A 155 -1.52 -6.82 -17.12
C LEU A 155 -0.96 -6.88 -15.70
N ARG A 156 -1.62 -7.59 -14.77
CA ARG A 156 -1.08 -7.78 -13.42
C ARG A 156 0.28 -8.44 -13.44
N ASN A 157 0.43 -9.57 -14.14
CA ASN A 157 1.68 -10.32 -14.14
C ASN A 157 2.83 -9.47 -14.71
N ALA A 158 2.57 -8.73 -15.79
CA ALA A 158 3.51 -7.78 -16.37
C ALA A 158 3.91 -6.69 -15.35
N ARG A 159 2.94 -6.10 -14.64
CA ARG A 159 3.17 -5.13 -13.57
C ARG A 159 4.01 -5.69 -12.44
N VAL A 160 3.66 -6.88 -11.92
CA VAL A 160 4.40 -7.53 -10.82
C VAL A 160 5.84 -7.79 -11.23
N GLN A 161 6.04 -8.35 -12.42
CA GLN A 161 7.38 -8.63 -12.93
C GLN A 161 8.18 -7.36 -13.13
N LYS A 162 7.58 -6.31 -13.71
CA LYS A 162 8.25 -5.02 -13.93
C LYS A 162 8.61 -4.34 -12.62
N ARG A 163 7.71 -4.36 -11.63
CA ARG A 163 7.97 -3.84 -10.27
C ARG A 163 9.14 -4.59 -9.63
N LYS A 164 9.16 -5.93 -9.70
CA LYS A 164 10.28 -6.74 -9.17
C LYS A 164 11.61 -6.37 -9.80
N GLU A 165 11.65 -6.22 -11.13
CA GLU A 165 12.86 -5.82 -11.88
C GLU A 165 13.38 -4.45 -11.42
N ILE A 166 12.51 -3.44 -11.37
CA ILE A 166 12.90 -2.08 -10.96
C ILE A 166 13.34 -2.07 -9.49
N ASN A 167 12.59 -2.72 -8.60
CA ASN A 167 12.91 -2.74 -7.17
C ASN A 167 14.20 -3.51 -6.86
N ALA A 168 14.51 -4.56 -7.63
CA ALA A 168 15.82 -5.23 -7.54
C ALA A 168 16.96 -4.27 -7.89
N SER A 169 16.79 -3.50 -8.96
CA SER A 169 17.78 -2.51 -9.41
C SER A 169 17.93 -1.34 -8.42
N LEU A 170 16.81 -0.82 -7.89
CA LEU A 170 16.82 0.20 -6.84
C LEU A 170 17.52 -0.31 -5.57
N LYS A 171 17.25 -1.55 -5.16
CA LYS A 171 17.89 -2.18 -4.01
C LYS A 171 19.40 -2.29 -4.19
N GLU A 172 19.87 -2.62 -5.38
CA GLU A 172 21.30 -2.65 -5.68
C GLU A 172 21.91 -1.25 -5.58
N ILE A 173 21.24 -0.23 -6.11
CA ILE A 173 21.69 1.17 -6.07
C ILE A 173 21.77 1.70 -4.64
N VAL A 174 20.75 1.46 -3.82
CA VAL A 174 20.64 2.05 -2.48
C VAL A 174 21.23 1.19 -1.37
N GLY A 175 21.71 -0.03 -1.68
CA GLY A 175 22.17 -1.00 -0.68
C GLY A 175 23.30 -0.48 0.23
N ASN A 176 24.18 0.36 -0.32
CA ASN A 176 25.25 1.06 0.40
C ASN A 176 25.03 2.59 0.40
N GLY A 177 23.76 3.00 0.37
CA GLY A 177 23.37 4.37 0.10
C GLY A 177 23.35 4.66 -1.40
N GLY A 178 22.45 5.54 -1.80
CA GLY A 178 22.34 6.02 -3.17
C GLY A 178 22.26 7.53 -3.23
N PHE A 179 22.35 8.07 -4.42
CA PHE A 179 21.94 9.44 -4.73
C PHE A 179 20.56 9.44 -5.36
N VAL A 180 19.77 10.45 -5.01
CA VAL A 180 18.65 10.92 -5.84
C VAL A 180 18.96 12.33 -6.32
N ILE A 181 18.83 12.55 -7.62
CA ILE A 181 19.16 13.79 -8.30
C ILE A 181 17.90 14.32 -8.99
N PHE A 182 17.55 15.56 -8.70
CA PHE A 182 16.43 16.28 -9.31
C PHE A 182 16.89 17.67 -9.74
N GLY A 183 17.07 17.86 -11.05
CA GLY A 183 17.70 19.07 -11.58
C GLY A 183 19.15 19.18 -11.07
N GLU A 184 19.47 20.30 -10.42
CA GLU A 184 20.79 20.54 -9.81
C GLU A 184 20.90 19.92 -8.40
N ILE A 185 19.76 19.60 -7.76
CA ILE A 185 19.73 19.17 -6.38
C ILE A 185 20.07 17.68 -6.26
N LYS A 186 21.02 17.37 -5.36
CA LYS A 186 21.47 16.01 -5.04
C LYS A 186 21.31 15.69 -3.54
N TYR A 187 20.68 14.56 -3.23
CA TYR A 187 20.53 14.03 -1.87
C TYR A 187 21.16 12.64 -1.74
N ILE A 188 21.66 12.31 -0.55
CA ILE A 188 21.90 10.91 -0.18
C ILE A 188 20.57 10.28 0.27
N ILE A 189 20.29 9.07 -0.21
CA ILE A 189 19.11 8.29 0.13
C ILE A 189 19.48 6.95 0.76
N TYR A 190 18.60 6.50 1.64
CA TYR A 190 18.71 5.22 2.36
C TYR A 190 17.88 4.10 1.70
N SER A 191 16.76 4.47 1.06
CA SER A 191 15.83 3.49 0.50
C SER A 191 15.06 4.12 -0.65
N ALA A 192 14.70 3.30 -1.64
CA ALA A 192 13.80 3.65 -2.72
C ALA A 192 13.06 2.40 -3.22
N GLU A 193 11.80 2.57 -3.59
CA GLU A 193 10.96 1.47 -4.06
C GLU A 193 9.82 1.99 -4.96
N VAL A 194 9.53 1.26 -6.04
CA VAL A 194 8.27 1.37 -6.78
C VAL A 194 7.18 0.64 -6.01
N LEU A 195 6.19 1.39 -5.54
CA LEU A 195 5.02 0.88 -4.82
C LEU A 195 4.03 0.22 -5.78
N PHE A 196 3.71 0.93 -6.86
CA PHE A 196 2.71 0.51 -7.84
C PHE A 196 3.05 0.99 -9.23
N ILE A 197 2.64 0.23 -10.24
CA ILE A 197 2.73 0.63 -11.65
C ILE A 197 1.31 0.56 -12.20
N ASP A 198 0.69 1.70 -12.48
CA ASP A 198 -0.56 1.72 -13.24
C ASP A 198 -0.24 1.46 -14.71
N ASN A 199 -0.45 0.22 -15.15
CA ASN A 199 -0.28 -0.20 -16.53
C ASN A 199 -1.61 -0.44 -17.25
N VAL A 200 -2.72 0.11 -16.71
CA VAL A 200 -4.01 0.09 -17.41
C VAL A 200 -3.97 1.07 -18.58
N ASN A 201 -3.27 2.20 -18.41
CA ASN A 201 -3.10 3.23 -19.43
C ASN A 201 -1.71 3.18 -20.07
N THR A 202 -1.61 3.72 -21.29
CA THR A 202 -0.33 3.92 -22.00
C THR A 202 -0.08 5.42 -22.19
N PRO A 203 1.06 5.98 -21.73
CA PRO A 203 2.14 5.29 -21.02
C PRO A 203 1.73 4.87 -19.60
N SER A 204 2.40 3.84 -19.06
CA SER A 204 2.19 3.41 -17.68
C SER A 204 2.62 4.49 -16.68
N THR A 205 1.94 4.59 -15.54
CA THR A 205 2.32 5.50 -14.45
C THR A 205 3.02 4.72 -13.34
N TYR A 206 4.18 5.19 -12.90
CA TYR A 206 4.99 4.59 -11.85
C TYR A 206 4.83 5.41 -10.57
N HIS A 207 4.30 4.80 -9.51
CA HIS A 207 4.22 5.40 -8.19
C HIS A 207 5.35 4.83 -7.33
N PHE A 208 6.27 5.68 -6.91
CA PHE A 208 7.46 5.26 -6.17
C PHE A 208 7.75 6.21 -5.01
N PHE A 209 8.53 5.74 -4.06
CA PHE A 209 9.05 6.57 -3.00
C PHE A 209 10.56 6.44 -2.88
N TYR A 210 11.16 7.43 -2.22
CA TYR A 210 12.52 7.33 -1.71
C TYR A 210 12.63 8.04 -0.36
N LYS A 211 13.64 7.65 0.43
CA LYS A 211 13.92 8.17 1.76
C LYS A 211 15.23 8.94 1.75
N THR A 212 15.18 10.26 1.85
CA THR A 212 16.37 11.14 1.90
C THR A 212 16.94 11.23 3.30
N ILE A 213 18.26 11.36 3.39
CA ILE A 213 18.99 11.51 4.65
C ILE A 213 19.41 12.97 4.82
N PHE A 214 20.28 13.48 3.93
CA PHE A 214 20.69 14.89 3.91
C PHE A 214 20.94 15.40 2.48
N LYS A 215 20.80 16.71 2.31
CA LYS A 215 21.07 17.44 1.07
C LYS A 215 22.57 17.73 0.95
N LEU A 216 23.20 17.45 -0.19
CA LEU A 216 24.65 17.66 -0.34
C LEU A 216 25.05 19.14 -0.45
N GLU A 217 24.16 20.00 -0.94
CA GLU A 217 24.46 21.42 -1.20
C GLU A 217 24.49 22.30 0.06
N THR A 218 23.82 21.87 1.13
CA THR A 218 23.74 22.62 2.38
C THR A 218 24.68 21.99 3.39
N ASP A 219 25.93 22.44 3.38
CA ASP A 219 27.02 22.00 4.26
C ASP A 219 26.85 22.54 5.70
N SER A 220 25.62 22.49 6.24
CA SER A 220 25.31 23.05 7.55
C SER A 220 25.75 22.16 8.73
N GLY A 221 26.37 21.00 8.44
CA GLY A 221 26.93 20.08 9.44
C GLY A 221 25.92 19.44 10.39
N LYS A 222 24.62 19.71 10.23
CA LYS A 222 23.54 19.04 10.97
C LYS A 222 22.92 17.99 10.08
N ASP A 223 23.44 16.78 10.18
CA ASP A 223 22.81 15.61 9.58
C ASP A 223 21.53 15.32 10.38
N ASP A 224 20.37 15.49 9.75
CA ASP A 224 19.09 15.07 10.35
C ASP A 224 19.14 13.55 10.58
N SER A 225 18.80 13.09 11.78
CA SER A 225 18.87 11.66 12.11
C SER A 225 17.79 10.84 11.42
N LEU A 226 16.69 11.48 10.99
CA LEU A 226 15.50 10.79 10.53
C LEU A 226 15.31 10.92 9.01
N PRO A 227 15.21 9.80 8.29
CA PRO A 227 14.99 9.83 6.86
C PRO A 227 13.61 10.42 6.54
N PHE A 228 13.53 11.26 5.52
CA PHE A 228 12.28 11.83 5.02
C PHE A 228 11.82 11.08 3.77
N ALA A 229 10.61 10.53 3.79
CA ALA A 229 10.03 9.84 2.65
C ALA A 229 9.35 10.82 1.69
N THR A 230 9.74 10.76 0.41
CA THR A 230 9.10 11.50 -0.68
C THR A 230 8.42 10.52 -1.63
N LEU A 231 7.16 10.80 -1.96
CA LEU A 231 6.35 10.05 -2.93
C LEU A 231 6.30 10.80 -4.25
N LEU A 232 6.54 10.10 -5.36
CA LEU A 232 6.53 10.66 -6.70
C LEU A 232 5.74 9.79 -7.69
N GLU A 233 5.33 10.44 -8.77
CA GLU A 233 4.76 9.81 -9.96
C GLU A 233 5.69 10.06 -11.16
N ALA A 234 5.84 9.04 -12.00
CA ALA A 234 6.57 9.11 -13.27
C ALA A 234 5.79 8.42 -14.38
N THR A 235 6.00 8.83 -15.63
CA THR A 235 5.34 8.27 -16.82
C THR A 235 6.25 7.31 -17.59
N ASN A 236 7.53 7.24 -17.24
CA ASN A 236 8.48 6.35 -17.86
C ASN A 236 9.63 6.02 -16.91
N VAL A 237 10.29 4.88 -17.15
CA VAL A 237 11.47 4.45 -16.41
C VAL A 237 12.53 3.94 -17.40
N LYS A 238 13.76 4.45 -17.26
CA LYS A 238 14.93 4.00 -18.01
C LYS A 238 15.96 3.45 -17.03
N MET A 239 16.43 2.23 -17.27
CA MET A 239 17.42 1.58 -16.41
C MET A 239 18.69 1.33 -17.21
N ASP A 240 19.83 1.74 -16.66
CA ASP A 240 21.16 1.39 -17.16
C ASP A 240 21.87 0.60 -16.07
N VAL A 241 21.79 -0.73 -16.21
CA VAL A 241 22.37 -1.69 -15.26
C VAL A 241 23.90 -1.54 -15.19
N SER A 242 24.55 -1.23 -16.31
CA SER A 242 26.00 -1.09 -16.37
C SER A 242 26.52 0.09 -15.55
N LYS A 243 25.76 1.19 -15.53
CA LYS A 243 26.08 2.39 -14.76
C LYS A 243 25.43 2.43 -13.38
N LYS A 244 24.62 1.42 -13.03
CA LYS A 244 23.79 1.40 -11.82
C LYS A 244 22.97 2.68 -11.67
N THR A 245 22.28 3.04 -12.75
CA THR A 245 21.42 4.22 -12.77
C THR A 245 20.00 3.90 -13.19
N ILE A 246 19.04 4.57 -12.56
CA ILE A 246 17.63 4.52 -12.95
C ILE A 246 17.12 5.95 -13.10
N ILE A 247 16.47 6.24 -14.22
CA ILE A 247 15.87 7.53 -14.50
C ILE A 247 14.36 7.36 -14.56
N PHE A 248 13.64 8.08 -13.71
CA PHE A 248 12.20 8.23 -13.79
C PHE A 248 11.87 9.55 -14.48
N GLU A 249 11.13 9.49 -15.59
CA GLU A 249 10.69 10.67 -16.32
C GLU A 249 9.33 11.12 -15.77
N ARG A 250 9.21 12.38 -15.38
CA ARG A 250 7.97 12.93 -14.80
C ARG A 250 7.64 14.29 -15.39
N ASN A 251 6.39 14.71 -15.16
CA ASN A 251 5.99 16.09 -15.37
C ASN A 251 6.83 16.98 -14.42
N GLY A 252 7.63 17.87 -14.99
CA GLY A 252 8.52 18.76 -14.25
C GLY A 252 9.98 18.33 -14.16
N GLY A 253 10.41 17.25 -14.84
CA GLY A 253 11.82 16.90 -14.98
C GLY A 253 12.11 15.41 -14.82
N ASN A 254 13.38 15.05 -14.77
CA ASN A 254 13.81 13.66 -14.52
C ASN A 254 14.28 13.52 -13.07
N VAL A 255 14.03 12.33 -12.50
CA VAL A 255 14.58 11.93 -11.20
C VAL A 255 15.57 10.80 -11.46
N LEU A 256 16.85 11.06 -11.20
CA LEU A 256 17.93 10.11 -11.41
C LEU A 256 18.33 9.47 -10.07
N PHE A 257 18.33 8.15 -10.02
CA PHE A 257 18.90 7.33 -8.97
C PHE A 257 20.26 6.80 -9.43
N GLN A 258 21.27 6.91 -8.57
CA GLN A 258 22.64 6.50 -8.87
C GLN A 258 23.32 5.95 -7.62
N ALA A 259 24.18 4.95 -7.75
CA ALA A 259 24.99 4.47 -6.63
C ALA A 259 25.99 5.56 -6.17
N ILE A 260 26.36 5.53 -4.88
CA ILE A 260 27.44 6.38 -4.37
C ILE A 260 28.78 5.81 -4.83
N ASP A 261 29.55 6.60 -5.56
CA ASP A 261 30.91 6.28 -6.05
C ASP A 261 32.00 7.07 -5.31
N ASP A 262 31.66 8.23 -4.78
CA ASP A 262 32.57 9.07 -3.99
C ASP A 262 32.82 8.49 -2.57
N PRO A 263 34.07 8.21 -2.19
CA PRO A 263 34.40 7.61 -0.89
C PRO A 263 33.99 8.47 0.32
N VAL A 264 34.00 9.80 0.18
CA VAL A 264 33.63 10.70 1.27
C VAL A 264 32.14 10.57 1.58
N ASN A 265 31.29 10.57 0.55
CA ASN A 265 29.86 10.37 0.70
C ASN A 265 29.50 8.96 1.20
N LEU A 266 30.26 7.95 0.79
CA LEU A 266 30.08 6.58 1.30
C LEU A 266 30.36 6.52 2.80
N GLN A 267 31.48 7.09 3.25
CA GLN A 267 31.81 7.16 4.68
C GLN A 267 30.76 7.93 5.48
N ARG A 268 30.20 9.02 4.91
CA ARG A 268 29.10 9.77 5.53
C ARG A 268 27.85 8.90 5.69
N PHE A 269 27.48 8.15 4.65
CA PHE A 269 26.34 7.24 4.71
C PHE A 269 26.55 6.13 5.76
N GLU A 270 27.72 5.50 5.79
CA GLU A 270 28.06 4.46 6.76
C GLU A 270 27.96 4.98 8.20
N LYS A 271 28.54 6.16 8.47
CA LYS A 271 28.46 6.81 9.78
C LYS A 271 27.01 7.09 10.20
N TRP A 272 26.18 7.59 9.28
CA TRP A 272 24.76 7.81 9.55
C TRP A 272 24.04 6.48 9.82
N LYS A 273 24.30 5.46 9.00
CA LYS A 273 23.68 4.14 9.10
C LYS A 273 23.98 3.48 10.44
N ASP A 274 25.24 3.55 10.89
CA ASP A 274 25.65 3.05 12.20
C ASP A 274 24.93 3.73 13.37
N ALA A 275 24.66 5.04 13.25
CA ALA A 275 23.90 5.78 14.26
C ALA A 275 22.42 5.41 14.22
N PHE A 276 21.83 5.34 13.03
CA PHE A 276 20.44 4.95 12.82
C PHE A 276 20.16 3.53 13.32
N ASP A 277 21.04 2.57 13.01
CA ASP A 277 20.89 1.17 13.39
C ASP A 277 20.99 0.95 14.91
N LYS A 278 21.60 1.89 15.65
CA LYS A 278 21.67 1.90 17.12
C LYS A 278 20.47 2.59 17.78
N SER A 279 19.64 3.28 17.01
CA SER A 279 18.52 4.09 17.52
C SER A 279 17.19 3.35 17.33
N ASN A 280 16.75 2.60 18.35
CA ASN A 280 15.44 1.93 18.34
C ASN A 280 14.27 2.88 18.04
N LYS A 281 14.38 4.13 18.51
CA LYS A 281 13.38 5.17 18.26
C LYS A 281 13.27 5.50 16.77
N ASP A 282 14.41 5.66 16.10
CA ASP A 282 14.44 6.02 14.69
C ASP A 282 14.02 4.83 13.82
N GLN A 283 14.42 3.60 14.18
CA GLN A 283 13.93 2.38 13.54
C GLN A 283 12.41 2.23 13.66
N PHE A 284 11.84 2.47 14.85
CA PHE A 284 10.39 2.41 15.04
C PHE A 284 9.66 3.44 14.18
N LYS A 285 10.19 4.68 14.10
CA LYS A 285 9.62 5.71 13.23
C LYS A 285 9.73 5.33 11.75
N ASP A 286 10.80 4.67 11.33
CA ASP A 286 10.96 4.21 9.94
C ASP A 286 9.93 3.13 9.57
N ILE A 287 9.64 2.22 10.50
CA ILE A 287 8.56 1.23 10.37
C ILE A 287 7.20 1.93 10.26
N GLU A 288 6.96 2.96 11.07
CA GLU A 288 5.71 3.74 10.99
C GLU A 288 5.56 4.42 9.62
N VAL A 289 6.61 5.05 9.11
CA VAL A 289 6.63 5.66 7.77
C VAL A 289 6.37 4.60 6.69
N HIS A 290 6.99 3.42 6.78
CA HIS A 290 6.75 2.34 5.82
C HIS A 290 5.30 1.84 5.87
N SER A 291 4.72 1.70 7.07
CA SER A 291 3.31 1.34 7.25
C SER A 291 2.37 2.39 6.63
N GLN A 292 2.71 3.68 6.74
CA GLN A 292 1.96 4.75 6.06
C GLN A 292 2.07 4.66 4.54
N LEU A 293 3.26 4.35 4.01
CA LEU A 293 3.48 4.13 2.57
C LEU A 293 2.69 2.93 2.04
N ASP A 294 2.64 1.82 2.78
CA ASP A 294 1.83 0.65 2.45
C ASP A 294 0.33 0.98 2.37
N LYS A 295 -0.17 1.81 3.29
CA LYS A 295 -1.56 2.31 3.24
C LYS A 295 -1.81 3.19 2.03
N GLN A 296 -0.89 4.09 1.71
CA GLN A 296 -1.00 4.91 0.51
C GLN A 296 -0.98 4.06 -0.76
N TRP A 297 -0.12 3.05 -0.80
CA TRP A 297 -0.06 2.09 -1.88
C TRP A 297 -1.39 1.34 -2.05
N ALA A 298 -1.97 0.80 -0.97
CA ALA A 298 -3.27 0.14 -1.01
C ALA A 298 -4.37 1.06 -1.57
N ARG A 299 -4.36 2.33 -1.15
CA ARG A 299 -5.29 3.36 -1.67
C ARG A 299 -5.08 3.63 -3.16
N LEU A 300 -3.84 3.84 -3.61
CA LEU A 300 -3.53 4.09 -5.02
C LEU A 300 -4.03 2.94 -5.89
N ARG A 301 -3.73 1.71 -5.48
CA ARG A 301 -4.16 0.49 -6.16
C ARG A 301 -5.68 0.40 -6.26
N ASN A 302 -6.40 0.69 -5.18
CA ASN A 302 -7.87 0.67 -5.18
C ASN A 302 -8.47 1.85 -5.99
N ASN A 303 -7.72 2.94 -6.18
CA ASN A 303 -8.17 4.15 -6.87
C ASN A 303 -7.91 4.18 -8.37
N VAL A 304 -6.92 3.43 -8.87
CA VAL A 304 -6.58 3.38 -10.31
C VAL A 304 -7.80 3.02 -11.16
N HIS A 305 -8.65 2.14 -10.66
CA HIS A 305 -9.89 1.76 -11.33
C HIS A 305 -10.97 2.87 -11.31
N PHE A 306 -10.89 3.82 -10.37
CA PHE A 306 -11.84 4.91 -10.23
C PHE A 306 -11.48 6.15 -11.07
N ARG A 307 -10.19 6.37 -11.36
CA ARG A 307 -9.78 7.45 -12.28
C ARG A 307 -10.33 7.24 -13.70
N ASN A 308 -10.56 6.00 -14.11
CA ASN A 308 -11.16 5.67 -15.41
C ASN A 308 -12.69 5.85 -15.46
N SER A 309 -13.39 5.86 -14.32
CA SER A 309 -14.85 6.14 -14.26
C SER A 309 -15.18 7.61 -13.98
N LEU A 310 -14.18 8.42 -13.58
CA LEU A 310 -14.34 9.83 -13.19
C LEU A 310 -13.78 10.87 -14.19
N SER A 311 -13.64 10.54 -15.48
CA SER A 311 -13.31 11.52 -16.52
C SER A 311 -14.36 12.65 -16.71
N THR A 312 -15.30 12.81 -15.79
CA THR A 312 -16.35 13.84 -15.73
C THR A 312 -16.34 14.70 -14.45
N ILE A 313 -15.37 14.58 -13.54
CA ILE A 313 -15.34 15.42 -12.31
C ILE A 313 -14.10 16.33 -12.23
N ASN A 314 -14.38 17.62 -12.01
CA ASN A 314 -13.53 18.80 -12.14
C ASN A 314 -12.31 18.82 -11.17
N PRO A 315 -11.07 19.14 -11.62
CA PRO A 315 -9.84 19.01 -10.81
C PRO A 315 -9.64 20.02 -9.66
N LYS A 316 -10.65 20.82 -9.28
CA LYS A 316 -10.46 21.97 -8.37
C LYS A 316 -10.41 21.65 -6.87
N MET A 317 -10.22 20.40 -6.44
CA MET A 317 -10.22 20.04 -5.01
C MET A 317 -8.94 19.36 -4.52
N ILE A 318 -7.78 19.81 -4.98
CA ILE A 318 -6.52 19.61 -4.28
C ILE A 318 -5.69 20.90 -4.41
N ASN A 319 -5.87 21.81 -3.45
CA ASN A 319 -4.94 22.89 -3.10
C ASN A 319 -5.06 23.14 -1.60
#